data_AF-A0A0K2W8S8-F1
#
_entry.id   AF-A0A0K2W8S8-F1
#
_cell.length_a   1.000
_cell.length_b   1.000
_cell.length_c   1.000
_cell.angle_alpha   90.00
_cell.angle_beta   90.00
_cell.angle_gamma   90.00
#
_symmetry.space_group_name_H-M   'P 1'
#
loop_
_entity.id
_entity.type
_entity.pdbx_description
1 polymer ?
#
loop_
_entity_poly.entity_id
_entity_poly.type
_entity_poly.pdbx_seq_one_letter_code
_entity_poly.pdbx_strand_id
1 'polypeptide(L)'
;MSHYKNENDYAMIVSLKKEQEKLENTIVELYEQSEDDNNKLLDEDIEAFNVAYDKEVKELKDNNSKLIQEFNGKLQEAYEVYEKIAANKVEAIRRASRRNYMNTAINNPDQWRLSLQSNTSLVDDPFKTNTNPTTLANSFKEKLFNINGRADSEYNNGNHKW
;
A
#
# COMPACT_ATOMS: atom_id res chain seq x y z
N MET A 1 10.35 -20.91 59.32
CA MET A 1 9.22 -20.34 58.56
C MET A 1 8.31 -19.65 59.56
N SER A 2 8.44 -18.33 59.67
CA SER A 2 7.64 -17.50 60.57
C SER A 2 6.28 -17.25 59.91
N HIS A 3 5.24 -17.99 60.31
CA HIS A 3 3.87 -17.81 59.83
C HIS A 3 3.08 -16.84 60.72
N TYR A 4 3.72 -15.76 61.19
CA TYR A 4 2.97 -14.63 61.76
C TYR A 4 2.39 -13.83 60.59
N LYS A 5 1.13 -14.11 60.24
CA LYS A 5 0.32 -13.21 59.40
C LYS A 5 0.23 -11.88 60.15
N ASN A 6 0.76 -10.81 59.57
CA ASN A 6 0.79 -9.49 60.18
C ASN A 6 -0.67 -8.96 60.27
N GLU A 7 -1.08 -8.32 61.36
CA GLU A 7 -2.46 -7.76 61.47
C GLU A 7 -2.76 -6.77 60.33
N ASN A 8 -1.72 -6.11 59.81
CA ASN A 8 -1.78 -5.26 58.62
C ASN A 8 -2.19 -6.03 57.35
N ASP A 9 -1.76 -7.29 57.19
CA ASP A 9 -2.13 -8.13 56.04
C ASP A 9 -3.62 -8.49 56.10
N TYR A 10 -4.17 -8.70 57.30
CA TYR A 10 -5.58 -8.98 57.48
C TYR A 10 -6.45 -7.75 57.17
N ALA A 11 -6.05 -6.57 57.65
CA ALA A 11 -6.72 -5.31 57.31
C ALA A 11 -6.70 -5.03 55.80
N MET A 12 -5.57 -5.31 55.13
CA MET A 12 -5.43 -5.17 53.69
C MET A 12 -6.28 -6.18 52.91
N ILE A 13 -6.33 -7.44 53.33
CA ILE A 13 -7.22 -8.45 52.72
C ILE A 13 -8.68 -8.04 52.86
N VAL A 14 -9.08 -7.50 54.02
CA VAL A 14 -10.45 -7.02 54.24
C VAL A 14 -10.76 -5.79 53.38
N SER A 15 -9.83 -4.86 53.19
CA SER A 15 -10.05 -3.71 52.31
C SER A 15 -10.18 -4.14 50.84
N LEU A 16 -9.32 -5.06 50.39
CA LEU A 16 -9.37 -5.61 49.04
C LEU A 16 -10.69 -6.36 48.78
N LYS A 17 -11.19 -7.11 49.77
CA LYS A 17 -12.52 -7.75 49.65
C LYS A 17 -13.65 -6.74 49.50
N LYS A 18 -13.60 -5.61 50.23
CA LYS A 18 -14.59 -4.53 50.09
C LYS A 18 -14.50 -3.83 48.73
N GLU A 19 -13.30 -3.66 48.18
CA GLU A 19 -13.12 -3.13 46.83
C GLU A 19 -13.62 -4.09 45.76
N GLN A 20 -13.33 -5.39 45.92
CA GLN A 20 -13.85 -6.42 45.04
C GLN A 20 -15.39 -6.41 45.02
N GLU A 21 -16.04 -6.37 46.19
CA GLU A 21 -17.50 -6.31 46.30
C GLU A 21 -18.09 -5.07 45.61
N LYS A 22 -17.42 -3.91 45.72
CA LYS A 22 -17.83 -2.69 45.00
C LYS A 22 -17.72 -2.87 43.49
N LEU A 23 -16.62 -3.45 43.00
CA LEU A 23 -16.41 -3.68 41.57
C LEU A 23 -17.43 -4.67 41.02
N GLU A 24 -17.72 -5.74 41.76
CA GLU A 24 -18.75 -6.73 41.39
C GLU A 24 -20.13 -6.07 41.29
N ASN A 25 -20.50 -5.21 42.23
CA ASN A 25 -21.77 -4.48 42.17
C ASN A 25 -21.83 -3.52 40.96
N THR A 26 -20.74 -2.80 40.66
CA THR A 26 -20.66 -1.94 39.47
C THR A 26 -20.77 -2.74 38.17
N ILE A 27 -20.17 -3.94 38.11
CA ILE A 27 -20.32 -4.82 36.95
C ILE A 27 -21.79 -5.24 36.76
N VAL A 28 -22.49 -5.57 37.85
CA VAL A 28 -23.91 -5.92 37.80
C VAL A 28 -24.75 -4.73 37.32
N GLU A 29 -24.54 -3.53 37.88
CA GLU A 29 -25.26 -2.32 37.46
C GLU A 29 -25.04 -2.00 35.97
N LEU A 30 -23.80 -2.12 35.48
CA LEU A 30 -23.48 -1.90 34.06
C LEU A 30 -24.12 -2.97 33.16
N TYR A 31 -24.18 -4.22 33.63
CA TYR A 31 -24.84 -5.29 32.89
C TYR A 31 -26.35 -5.04 32.81
N GLU A 32 -26.99 -4.70 33.92
CA GLU A 32 -28.42 -4.35 33.95
C GLU A 32 -28.73 -3.14 33.07
N GLN A 33 -27.86 -2.11 33.07
CA GLN A 33 -27.98 -0.97 32.16
C GLN A 33 -27.84 -1.38 30.69
N SER A 34 -26.97 -2.33 30.35
CA SER A 34 -26.81 -2.79 28.96
C SER A 34 -27.98 -3.64 28.45
N GLU A 35 -28.77 -4.21 29.36
CA GLU A 35 -29.94 -5.03 29.07
C GLU A 35 -31.27 -4.26 29.16
N ASP A 36 -31.22 -2.97 29.52
CA ASP A 36 -32.42 -2.13 29.56
C ASP A 36 -32.95 -1.83 28.14
N ASP A 37 -34.26 -1.58 28.03
CA ASP A 37 -34.92 -1.37 26.74
C ASP A 37 -34.39 -0.16 25.94
N ASN A 38 -33.60 0.74 26.57
CA ASN A 38 -33.05 1.94 25.92
C ASN A 38 -31.63 1.73 25.40
N ASN A 39 -30.86 0.79 25.96
CA ASN A 39 -29.46 0.55 25.66
C ASN A 39 -29.22 -0.84 25.05
N LYS A 40 -30.19 -1.73 25.16
CA LYS A 40 -30.14 -3.05 24.53
C LYS A 40 -30.18 -2.90 23.02
N LEU A 41 -29.08 -3.27 22.37
CA LEU A 41 -29.03 -3.39 20.91
C LEU A 41 -29.98 -4.52 20.49
N LEU A 42 -31.06 -4.15 19.81
CA LEU A 42 -31.98 -5.12 19.24
C LEU A 42 -31.45 -5.62 17.91
N ASP A 43 -31.81 -6.86 17.55
CA ASP A 43 -31.46 -7.42 16.23
C ASP A 43 -31.96 -6.51 15.08
N GLU A 44 -33.10 -5.84 15.27
CA GLU A 44 -33.67 -4.88 14.34
C GLU A 44 -32.80 -3.63 14.17
N ASP A 45 -32.16 -3.14 15.25
CA ASP A 45 -31.23 -2.00 15.18
C ASP A 45 -29.95 -2.37 14.43
N ILE A 46 -29.45 -3.58 14.67
CA ILE A 46 -28.28 -4.12 13.97
C ILE A 46 -28.60 -4.31 12.48
N GLU A 47 -29.77 -4.83 12.14
CA GLU A 47 -30.22 -5.00 10.76
C GLU A 47 -30.39 -3.63 10.07
N ALA A 48 -31.04 -2.68 10.72
CA ALA A 48 -31.23 -1.33 10.19
C ALA A 48 -29.89 -0.62 9.95
N PHE A 49 -28.94 -0.74 10.89
CA PHE A 49 -27.59 -0.22 10.73
C PHE A 49 -26.88 -0.85 9.53
N ASN A 50 -26.90 -2.18 9.41
CA ASN A 50 -26.23 -2.88 8.32
C ASN A 50 -26.82 -2.51 6.96
N VAL A 51 -28.14 -2.36 6.85
CA VAL A 51 -28.80 -1.91 5.61
C VAL A 51 -28.38 -0.47 5.25
N ALA A 52 -28.31 0.43 6.23
CA ALA A 52 -27.86 1.80 6.03
C ALA A 52 -26.38 1.84 5.59
N TYR A 53 -25.52 1.10 6.29
CA TYR A 53 -24.11 0.93 5.97
C TYR A 53 -23.90 0.38 4.56
N ASP A 54 -24.60 -0.70 4.19
CA ASP A 54 -24.52 -1.29 2.87
C ASP A 54 -24.91 -0.30 1.78
N LYS A 55 -25.91 0.55 2.04
CA LYS A 55 -26.33 1.60 1.10
C LYS A 55 -25.25 2.69 0.95
N GLU A 56 -24.66 3.15 2.04
CA GLU A 56 -23.60 4.16 2.03
C GLU A 56 -22.34 3.64 1.32
N VAL A 57 -21.93 2.42 1.64
CA VAL A 57 -20.74 1.79 1.04
C VAL A 57 -20.97 1.41 -0.41
N LYS A 58 -22.20 1.06 -0.81
CA LYS A 58 -22.51 0.71 -2.20
C LYS A 58 -22.16 1.84 -3.16
N GLU A 59 -22.50 3.08 -2.85
CA GLU A 59 -22.16 4.22 -3.71
C GLU A 59 -20.63 4.38 -3.84
N LEU A 60 -19.90 4.27 -2.73
CA LEU A 60 -18.44 4.31 -2.72
C LEU A 60 -17.83 3.16 -3.54
N LYS A 61 -18.39 1.95 -3.42
CA LYS A 61 -17.95 0.76 -4.15
C LYS A 61 -18.18 0.91 -5.66
N ASP A 62 -19.34 1.41 -6.06
CA ASP A 62 -19.69 1.62 -7.46
C ASP A 62 -18.80 2.70 -8.09
N ASN A 63 -18.58 3.80 -7.36
CA ASN A 63 -17.68 4.87 -7.80
C ASN A 63 -16.23 4.38 -7.90
N ASN A 64 -15.73 3.66 -6.90
CA ASN A 64 -14.38 3.12 -6.93
C ASN A 64 -14.19 2.10 -8.06
N SER A 65 -15.21 1.27 -8.34
CA SER A 65 -15.17 0.32 -9.46
C SER A 65 -15.02 1.03 -10.81
N LYS A 66 -15.74 2.15 -11.01
CA LYS A 66 -15.59 2.99 -12.23
C LYS A 66 -14.20 3.62 -12.31
N LEU A 67 -13.68 4.14 -11.20
CA LEU A 67 -12.34 4.73 -11.14
C LEU A 67 -11.24 3.70 -11.45
N ILE A 68 -11.37 2.47 -10.95
CA ILE A 68 -10.45 1.36 -11.29
C ILE A 68 -10.52 1.04 -12.79
N GLN A 69 -11.71 0.99 -13.38
CA GLN A 69 -11.85 0.78 -14.82
C GLN A 69 -11.20 1.90 -15.63
N GLU A 70 -11.42 3.16 -15.25
CA GLU A 70 -10.77 4.32 -15.89
C GLU A 70 -9.25 4.25 -15.77
N PHE A 71 -8.73 3.95 -14.56
CA PHE A 71 -7.31 3.81 -14.31
C PHE A 71 -6.69 2.70 -15.17
N ASN A 72 -7.34 1.53 -15.24
CA ASN A 72 -6.86 0.41 -16.07
C ASN A 72 -6.83 0.77 -17.56
N GLY A 73 -7.81 1.53 -18.04
CA GLY A 73 -7.81 2.06 -19.41
C GLY A 73 -6.59 2.94 -19.69
N LYS A 74 -6.32 3.92 -18.80
CA LYS A 74 -5.14 4.80 -18.94
C LYS A 74 -3.82 4.04 -18.79
N LEU A 75 -3.78 3.02 -17.93
CA LEU A 75 -2.60 2.17 -17.77
C LEU A 75 -2.31 1.37 -19.04
N GLN A 76 -3.34 0.89 -19.72
CA GLN A 76 -3.20 0.21 -21.01
C GLN A 76 -2.64 1.15 -22.09
N GLU A 77 -3.16 2.37 -22.19
CA GLU A 77 -2.60 3.38 -23.11
C GLU A 77 -1.13 3.69 -22.80
N ALA A 78 -0.80 3.86 -21.51
CA ALA A 78 0.57 4.07 -21.08
C ALA A 78 1.49 2.87 -21.41
N TYR A 79 0.98 1.65 -21.26
CA TYR A 79 1.69 0.42 -21.61
C TYR A 79 2.03 0.37 -23.12
N GLU A 80 1.07 0.68 -23.99
CA GLU A 80 1.30 0.68 -25.45
C GLU A 80 2.33 1.72 -25.88
N VAL A 81 2.33 2.89 -25.25
CA VAL A 81 3.36 3.91 -25.49
C VAL A 81 4.72 3.43 -24.97
N TYR A 82 4.75 2.83 -23.79
CA TYR A 82 5.96 2.30 -23.17
C TYR A 82 6.61 1.20 -24.03
N GLU A 83 5.81 0.31 -24.61
CA GLU A 83 6.27 -0.73 -25.55
C GLU A 83 6.98 -0.11 -26.77
N LYS A 84 6.42 0.95 -27.35
CA LYS A 84 7.03 1.68 -28.48
C LYS A 84 8.36 2.32 -28.09
N ILE A 85 8.45 2.89 -26.88
CA ILE A 85 9.71 3.46 -26.36
C ILE A 85 10.77 2.36 -26.21
N ALA A 86 10.40 1.20 -25.66
CA ALA A 86 11.31 0.07 -25.51
C ALA A 86 11.79 -0.47 -26.86
N ALA A 87 10.89 -0.62 -27.84
CA ALA A 87 11.23 -1.04 -29.19
C ALA A 87 12.21 -0.07 -29.88
N ASN A 88 11.99 1.24 -29.74
CA ASN A 88 12.89 2.27 -30.28
C ASN A 88 14.29 2.18 -29.66
N LYS A 89 14.39 1.88 -28.36
CA LYS A 89 15.68 1.66 -27.69
C LYS A 89 16.43 0.46 -28.28
N VAL A 90 15.75 -0.66 -28.50
CA VAL A 90 16.35 -1.86 -29.13
C VAL A 90 16.85 -1.55 -30.54
N GLU A 91 16.05 -0.84 -31.33
CA GLU A 91 16.44 -0.48 -32.69
C GLU A 91 17.65 0.48 -32.71
N ALA A 92 17.72 1.42 -31.78
CA ALA A 92 18.88 2.30 -31.62
C ALA A 92 20.15 1.49 -31.29
N ILE A 93 20.07 0.52 -30.39
CA ILE A 93 21.18 -0.41 -30.07
C ILE A 93 21.62 -1.13 -31.34
N ARG A 94 20.69 -1.70 -32.11
CA ARG A 94 20.99 -2.43 -33.33
C ARG A 94 21.72 -1.56 -34.35
N ARG A 95 21.29 -0.31 -34.53
CA ARG A 95 21.93 0.66 -35.45
C ARG A 95 23.31 1.07 -34.96
N ALA A 96 23.48 1.31 -33.67
CA ALA A 96 24.78 1.62 -33.08
C ALA A 96 25.78 0.47 -33.27
N SER A 97 25.37 -0.78 -33.01
CA SER A 97 26.20 -1.96 -33.26
C SER A 97 26.61 -2.08 -34.73
N ARG A 98 25.69 -1.82 -35.67
CA ARG A 98 26.00 -1.82 -37.11
C ARG A 98 27.01 -0.73 -37.48
N ARG A 99 26.86 0.48 -36.94
CA ARG A 99 27.81 1.58 -37.16
C ARG A 99 29.21 1.21 -36.63
N ASN A 100 29.29 0.68 -35.42
CA ASN A 100 30.55 0.28 -34.80
C ASN A 100 31.25 -0.81 -35.61
N TYR A 101 30.50 -1.82 -36.06
CA TYR A 101 31.00 -2.85 -36.96
C TYR A 101 31.61 -2.27 -38.24
N MET A 102 30.88 -1.37 -38.93
CA MET A 102 31.37 -0.74 -40.17
C MET A 102 32.66 0.05 -39.93
N ASN A 103 32.71 0.84 -38.85
CA ASN A 103 33.90 1.60 -38.49
C ASN A 103 35.10 0.69 -38.21
N THR A 104 34.90 -0.42 -37.50
CA THR A 104 35.97 -1.39 -37.25
C THR A 104 36.41 -2.11 -38.52
N ALA A 105 35.48 -2.47 -39.40
CA ALA A 105 35.81 -3.11 -40.68
C ALA A 105 36.63 -2.20 -41.59
N ILE A 106 36.34 -0.89 -41.61
CA ILE A 106 37.11 0.10 -42.36
C ILE A 106 38.51 0.30 -41.75
N ASN A 107 38.59 0.45 -40.43
CA ASN A 107 39.84 0.83 -39.75
C ASN A 107 40.77 -0.35 -39.47
N ASN A 108 40.24 -1.57 -39.31
CA ASN A 108 40.98 -2.81 -39.01
C ASN A 108 40.38 -4.01 -39.75
N PRO A 109 40.68 -4.16 -41.06
CA PRO A 109 40.04 -5.16 -41.94
C PRO A 109 40.27 -6.62 -41.53
N ASP A 110 41.32 -6.93 -40.76
CA ASP A 110 41.58 -8.30 -40.32
C ASP A 110 40.86 -8.67 -39.00
N GLN A 111 40.32 -7.69 -38.29
CA GLN A 111 39.72 -7.86 -36.96
C GLN A 111 38.21 -7.59 -36.91
N TRP A 112 37.56 -7.34 -38.05
CA TRP A 112 36.13 -7.03 -38.09
C TRP A 112 35.26 -8.10 -37.41
N ARG A 113 35.66 -9.38 -37.49
CA ARG A 113 34.92 -10.51 -36.87
C ARG A 113 34.89 -10.45 -35.34
N LEU A 114 35.91 -9.87 -34.70
CA LEU A 114 36.00 -9.73 -33.25
C LEU A 114 35.12 -8.58 -32.71
N SER A 115 34.75 -7.62 -33.57
CA SER A 115 33.92 -6.45 -33.20
C SER A 115 32.45 -6.78 -32.94
N LEU A 116 31.95 -7.92 -33.44
CA LEU A 116 30.58 -8.39 -33.20
C LEU A 116 30.38 -8.89 -31.76
N GLN A 117 31.45 -9.34 -31.09
CA GLN A 117 31.37 -9.91 -29.74
C GLN A 117 31.56 -8.86 -28.62
N SER A 118 32.15 -7.70 -28.91
CA SER A 118 32.65 -6.77 -27.88
C SER A 118 31.83 -5.49 -27.67
N ASN A 119 30.77 -5.22 -28.45
CA ASN A 119 30.17 -3.89 -28.51
C ASN A 119 28.67 -3.84 -28.19
N THR A 120 28.28 -4.42 -27.06
CA THR A 120 26.93 -4.28 -26.47
C THR A 120 26.86 -3.20 -25.38
N SER A 121 27.95 -2.49 -25.10
CA SER A 121 27.98 -1.44 -24.07
C SER A 121 27.47 -0.10 -24.61
N LEU A 122 26.33 0.35 -24.09
CA LEU A 122 25.64 1.61 -24.37
C LEU A 122 26.24 2.80 -23.61
N VAL A 123 27.57 2.95 -23.58
CA VAL A 123 28.16 4.13 -22.94
C VAL A 123 27.73 5.43 -23.66
N ASP A 124 27.40 5.33 -24.96
CA ASP A 124 26.80 6.39 -25.77
C ASP A 124 25.33 6.07 -26.12
N ASP A 125 24.41 6.17 -25.16
CA ASP A 125 22.98 6.20 -25.45
C ASP A 125 22.66 7.45 -26.31
N PRO A 126 22.24 7.30 -27.59
CA PRO A 126 22.00 8.43 -28.47
C PRO A 126 20.82 9.28 -28.03
N PHE A 127 19.95 8.77 -27.14
CA PHE A 127 18.81 9.53 -26.65
C PHE A 127 19.23 10.58 -25.61
N LYS A 128 20.40 10.43 -24.95
CA LYS A 128 20.92 11.37 -23.93
C LYS A 128 19.87 11.87 -22.93
N THR A 129 18.86 11.07 -22.68
CA THR A 129 17.72 11.43 -21.86
C THR A 129 17.62 10.41 -20.75
N ASN A 130 17.15 10.84 -19.58
CA ASN A 130 16.88 9.98 -18.43
C ASN A 130 15.67 9.03 -18.67
N THR A 131 15.46 8.64 -19.95
CA THR A 131 14.34 7.93 -20.54
C THR A 131 14.66 6.45 -20.77
N ASN A 132 15.59 5.89 -19.99
CA ASN A 132 15.65 4.45 -19.89
C ASN A 132 14.25 3.96 -19.45
N PRO A 133 13.58 3.06 -20.20
CA PRO A 133 12.24 2.61 -19.86
C PRO A 133 12.12 2.20 -18.38
N THR A 134 13.15 1.54 -17.83
CA THR A 134 13.21 1.19 -16.40
C THR A 134 13.09 2.38 -15.46
N THR A 135 13.75 3.51 -15.76
CA THR A 135 13.67 4.74 -14.94
C THR A 135 12.26 5.33 -14.97
N LEU A 136 11.61 5.32 -16.14
CA LEU A 136 10.24 5.81 -16.30
C LEU A 136 9.25 4.94 -15.50
N ALA A 137 9.39 3.61 -15.57
CA ALA A 137 8.56 2.68 -14.81
C ALA A 137 8.74 2.84 -13.29
N ASN A 138 9.98 3.00 -12.81
CA ASN A 138 10.26 3.23 -11.40
C ASN A 138 9.64 4.54 -10.90
N SER A 139 9.77 5.64 -11.65
CA SER A 139 9.16 6.92 -11.29
C SER A 139 7.64 6.83 -11.22
N PHE A 140 7.00 6.08 -12.13
CA PHE A 140 5.55 5.86 -12.09
C PHE A 140 5.14 5.08 -10.83
N LYS A 141 5.85 4.00 -10.50
CA LYS A 141 5.63 3.21 -9.28
C LYS A 141 5.76 4.05 -8.02
N GLU A 142 6.81 4.87 -7.91
CA GLU A 142 7.04 5.74 -6.76
C GLU A 142 5.91 6.76 -6.56
N LYS A 143 5.43 7.37 -7.65
CA LYS A 143 4.30 8.31 -7.59
C LYS A 143 3.03 7.65 -7.05
N LEU A 144 2.71 6.44 -7.52
CA LEU A 144 1.55 5.69 -7.02
C LEU A 144 1.71 5.32 -5.55
N PHE A 145 2.90 4.86 -5.14
CA PHE A 145 3.18 4.51 -3.74
C PHE A 145 3.02 5.71 -2.81
N ASN A 146 3.50 6.90 -3.22
CA ASN A 146 3.38 8.12 -2.44
C ASN A 146 1.93 8.60 -2.26
N ILE A 147 1.06 8.35 -3.23
CA ILE A 147 -0.38 8.67 -3.11
C ILE A 147 -1.02 7.77 -2.05
N ASN A 148 -0.71 6.46 -2.07
CA ASN A 148 -1.23 5.54 -1.06
C ASN A 148 -0.76 5.91 0.35
N GLY A 149 0.54 6.21 0.51
CA GLY A 149 1.07 6.62 1.81
C GLY A 149 0.44 7.90 2.36
N ARG A 150 -0.01 8.83 1.50
CA ARG A 150 -0.77 10.00 1.93
C ARG A 150 -2.18 9.64 2.41
N ALA A 151 -2.90 8.79 1.66
CA ALA A 151 -4.22 8.32 2.05
C ALA A 151 -4.18 7.54 3.39
N ASP A 152 -3.20 6.64 3.54
CA ASP A 152 -2.99 5.89 4.78
C ASP A 152 -2.65 6.82 5.95
N SER A 153 -1.86 7.87 5.72
CA SER A 153 -1.57 8.90 6.72
C SER A 153 -2.82 9.70 7.10
N GLU A 154 -3.67 10.08 6.15
CA GLU A 154 -4.91 10.82 6.43
C GLU A 154 -5.89 9.97 7.26
N TYR A 155 -6.01 8.68 6.98
CA TYR A 155 -6.81 7.75 7.78
C TYR A 155 -6.25 7.56 9.19
N ASN A 156 -4.94 7.29 9.32
CA ASN A 156 -4.32 6.95 10.60
C ASN A 156 -4.02 8.17 11.50
N ASN A 157 -3.77 9.34 10.90
CA ASN A 157 -3.46 10.58 11.64
C ASN A 157 -4.65 11.56 11.69
N GLY A 158 -5.78 11.18 11.08
CA GLY A 158 -6.96 12.03 10.94
C GLY A 158 -7.75 12.15 12.23
N ASN A 159 -7.60 13.30 12.89
CA ASN A 159 -8.55 13.93 13.83
C ASN A 159 -9.92 14.23 13.19
N HIS A 160 -10.44 13.37 12.32
CA HIS A 160 -11.83 13.46 11.89
C HIS A 160 -12.69 12.85 12.99
N LYS A 161 -13.27 13.71 13.82
CA LYS A 161 -14.37 13.31 14.69
C LYS A 161 -15.48 12.78 13.79
N TRP A 162 -15.79 11.51 13.97
CA TRP A 162 -16.96 10.82 13.45
C TRP A 162 -18.22 11.51 13.97
#